data_AF-A0A6G6YQ78-F1
#
_entry.id   AF-A0A6G6YQ78-F1
#
_cell.length_a   1.000
_cell.length_b   1.000
_cell.length_c   1.000
_cell.angle_alpha   90.00
_cell.angle_beta   90.00
_cell.angle_gamma   90.00
#
_symmetry.space_group_name_H-M   'P 1'
#
loop_
_entity.id
_entity.type
_entity.pdbx_description
1 polymer ?
#
loop_
_entity_poly.entity_id
_entity_poly.type
_entity_poly.pdbx_seq_one_letter_code
_entity_poly.pdbx_strand_id
1 'polypeptide(L)' 'MLSDPKTATQNDAPLDVPLETVWTILEAANELGDTNTVDACRRVIDANLRGDAPGQPDLAAIAAFFA' A
#
# COMPACT_ATOMS: atom_id res chain seq x y z
N MET A 1 -13.67 -31.17 -20.47
CA MET A 1 -14.96 -30.45 -20.59
C MET A 1 -15.32 -30.07 -19.18
N LEU A 2 -15.21 -28.83 -18.71
CA LEU A 2 -15.47 -27.56 -19.37
C LEU A 2 -14.71 -26.47 -18.59
N SER A 3 -14.02 -25.61 -19.32
CA SER A 3 -13.43 -24.38 -18.78
C SER A 3 -14.54 -23.41 -18.40
N ASP A 4 -14.35 -22.71 -17.27
CA ASP A 4 -14.87 -21.36 -17.11
C ASP A 4 -13.77 -20.46 -16.52
N PRO A 5 -13.09 -19.67 -17.36
CA PRO A 5 -12.39 -18.46 -16.97
C PRO A 5 -13.37 -17.28 -17.15
N LYS A 6 -13.91 -16.73 -16.05
CA LYS A 6 -14.80 -15.56 -16.11
C LYS A 6 -14.82 -14.93 -14.71
N THR A 7 -14.29 -13.74 -14.43
CA THR A 7 -14.33 -12.51 -15.21
C THR A 7 -13.23 -11.59 -14.66
N ALA A 8 -12.29 -11.15 -15.50
CA ALA A 8 -11.59 -9.90 -15.21
C ALA A 8 -12.60 -8.77 -15.40
N THR A 9 -12.81 -7.93 -14.38
CA THR A 9 -13.00 -6.46 -14.47
C THR A 9 -13.29 -5.93 -13.08
N GLN A 10 -12.29 -5.30 -12.46
CA GLN A 10 -12.41 -3.90 -12.06
C GLN A 10 -11.02 -3.26 -12.04
N ASN A 11 -10.73 -2.59 -13.16
CA ASN A 11 -9.65 -1.62 -13.32
C ASN A 11 -10.05 -0.34 -12.58
N ASP A 12 -9.93 -0.36 -11.25
CA ASP A 12 -9.85 0.82 -10.36
C ASP A 12 -9.32 0.32 -9.01
N ALA A 13 -8.29 -0.54 -9.05
CA ALA A 13 -7.71 -1.05 -7.83
C ALA A 13 -7.13 0.16 -7.08
N PRO A 14 -7.57 0.47 -5.84
CA PRO A 14 -6.71 1.29 -4.99
C PRO A 14 -5.35 0.62 -5.01
N LEU A 15 -4.26 1.39 -4.98
CA LEU A 15 -2.91 0.84 -4.90
C LEU A 15 -2.86 -0.10 -3.67
N ASP A 16 -3.19 -1.38 -3.87
CA ASP A 16 -3.32 -2.37 -2.82
C ASP A 16 -1.91 -2.90 -2.61
N VAL A 17 -1.09 -2.01 -2.07
CA VAL A 17 0.27 -2.33 -1.64
C VAL A 17 0.10 -3.36 -0.53
N PRO A 18 0.58 -4.60 -0.70
CA PRO A 18 0.42 -5.63 0.32
C PRO A 18 0.94 -5.10 1.66
N LEU A 19 0.22 -5.35 2.76
CA LEU A 19 0.61 -4.84 4.07
C LEU A 19 2.06 -5.21 4.42
N GLU A 20 2.50 -6.42 4.07
CA GLU A 20 3.88 -6.89 4.20
C GLU A 20 4.89 -5.98 3.46
N THR A 21 4.53 -5.50 2.27
CA THR A 21 5.35 -4.54 1.52
C THR A 21 5.42 -3.19 2.23
N VAL A 22 4.32 -2.73 2.82
CA VAL A 22 4.29 -1.47 3.61
C VAL A 22 5.20 -1.58 4.85
N TRP A 23 5.24 -2.73 5.51
CA TRP A 23 6.18 -2.98 6.62
C TRP A 23 7.64 -2.91 6.17
N THR A 24 7.99 -3.56 5.06
CA THR A 24 9.35 -3.48 4.51
C THR A 24 9.75 -2.05 4.14
N ILE A 25 8.84 -1.28 3.54
CA ILE A 25 9.08 0.14 3.20
C ILE A 25 9.23 0.98 4.46
N LEU A 26 8.42 0.74 5.49
CA LEU A 26 8.53 1.43 6.78
C LEU A 26 9.92 1.22 7.40
N GLU A 27 10.42 -0.01 7.38
CA GLU A 27 11.76 -0.33 7.88
C GLU A 27 12.84 0.41 7.07
N ALA A 28 12.77 0.33 5.73
CA ALA A 28 13.72 1.01 4.84
C ALA A 28 13.69 2.55 5.01
N ALA A 29 12.51 3.14 5.14
CA ALA A 29 12.34 4.58 5.35
C ALA A 29 12.89 5.04 6.71
N ASN A 30 12.75 4.23 7.77
CA ASN A 30 13.38 4.50 9.07
C ASN A 30 14.91 4.47 8.97
N GLU A 31 15.48 3.50 8.27
CA GLU A 31 16.93 3.40 8.06
C GLU A 31 17.49 4.58 7.26
N LEU A 32 16.71 5.11 6.30
CA LEU A 32 17.05 6.29 5.50
C LEU A 32 16.80 7.62 6.22
N GLY A 33 16.01 7.61 7.30
CA GLY A 33 15.54 8.84 7.96
C GLY A 33 14.46 9.60 7.18
N ASP A 34 13.76 8.96 6.25
CA ASP A 34 12.64 9.54 5.51
C ASP A 34 11.37 9.53 6.38
N THR A 35 11.23 10.58 7.19
CA THR A 35 10.11 10.72 8.12
C THR A 35 8.76 10.85 7.42
N ASN A 36 8.73 11.39 6.20
CA ASN A 36 7.49 11.54 5.44
C ASN A 36 6.95 10.17 5.01
N THR A 37 7.80 9.32 4.44
CA THR A 37 7.41 7.96 4.06
C THR A 37 7.09 7.11 5.30
N VAL A 38 7.84 7.27 6.40
CA VAL A 38 7.52 6.59 7.67
C VAL A 38 6.11 6.92 8.16
N ASP A 39 5.72 8.19 8.15
CA ASP A 39 4.40 8.61 8.61
C ASP A 39 3.28 8.18 7.65
N ALA A 40 3.56 8.09 6.35
CA ALA A 40 2.64 7.53 5.37
C ALA A 40 2.42 6.02 5.61
N CYS A 41 3.50 5.24 5.74
CA CYS A 41 3.40 3.80 6.04
C CYS A 41 2.62 3.52 7.33
N ARG A 42 2.90 4.28 8.41
CA ARG A 42 2.19 4.13 9.69
C ARG A 42 0.69 4.36 9.54
N ARG A 43 0.27 5.36 8.76
CA ARG A 43 -1.15 5.64 8.49
C ARG A 43 -1.82 4.55 7.67
N VAL A 44 -1.13 4.02 6.66
CA VAL A 44 -1.65 2.90 5.86
C VAL A 44 -1.81 1.64 6.70
N ILE A 45 -0.83 1.33 7.56
CA ILE A 45 -0.90 0.21 8.49
C ILE A 45 -2.06 0.39 9.48
N ASP A 46 -2.22 1.56 10.10
CA ASP A 46 -3.31 1.82 11.04
C ASP A 46 -4.69 1.70 10.37
N ALA A 47 -4.86 2.25 9.16
CA ALA A 47 -6.09 2.12 8.39
C ALA A 47 -6.41 0.63 8.11
N ASN A 48 -5.43 -0.13 7.62
CA ASN A 48 -5.62 -1.54 7.32
C ASN A 48 -5.93 -2.38 8.59
N LEU A 49 -5.30 -2.08 9.73
CA LEU A 49 -5.58 -2.74 11.01
C LEU A 49 -6.98 -2.40 11.55
N ARG A 50 -7.52 -1.23 11.23
CA ARG A 50 -8.92 -0.84 11.54
C ARG A 50 -9.94 -1.41 10.55
N GLY A 51 -9.49 -1.98 9.44
CA GLY A 51 -10.36 -2.38 8.33
C GLY A 51 -10.88 -1.18 7.52
N ASP A 52 -10.18 -0.05 7.56
CA ASP A 52 -10.45 1.16 6.79
C ASP A 52 -9.54 1.26 5.57
N ALA A 53 -9.95 2.06 4.59
CA ALA A 53 -9.16 2.33 3.40
C ALA A 53 -8.06 3.36 3.70
N PRO A 54 -6.79 3.09 3.34
CA PRO A 54 -5.72 4.07 3.47
C PRO A 54 -5.96 5.33 2.65
N GLY A 55 -5.45 6.46 3.13
CA GLY A 55 -5.54 7.73 2.42
C GLY A 55 -4.77 7.69 1.10
N GLN A 56 -5.37 8.19 0.02
CA GLN A 56 -4.70 8.36 -1.28
C GLN A 56 -3.37 9.15 -1.21
N PRO A 57 -3.22 10.23 -0.41
CA PRO A 57 -1.91 10.88 -0.28
C PRO A 57 -0.85 9.98 0.39
N ASP A 58 -1.24 9.12 1.33
CA ASP A 58 -0.32 8.20 1.99
C ASP A 58 0.15 7.11 1.02
N LEU A 59 -0.78 6.57 0.21
CA LEU A 59 -0.44 5.62 -0.86
C LEU A 59 0.49 6.25 -1.91
N ALA A 60 0.27 7.51 -2.28
CA ALA A 60 1.12 8.22 -3.23
C ALA A 60 2.53 8.44 -2.68
N ALA A 61 2.67 8.78 -1.39
CA ALA A 61 3.97 8.93 -0.73
C ALA A 61 4.74 7.60 -0.72
N ILE A 62 4.07 6.49 -0.37
CA ILE A 62 4.67 5.14 -0.39
C ILE A 62 5.09 4.74 -1.82
N ALA A 63 4.26 5.02 -2.82
CA ALA A 63 4.59 4.73 -4.21
C ALA A 63 5.79 5.55 -4.72
N ALA A 64 5.95 6.79 -4.23
CA ALA A 64 7.07 7.65 -4.58
C ALA A 64 8.41 7.23 -3.94
N PHE A 65 8.40 6.39 -2.90
CA PHE A 65 9.63 5.93 -2.23
C PHE A 65 10.60 5.17 -3.16
N PHE A 66 10.08 4.52 -4.20
CA PHE A 66 10.89 3.77 -5.18
C PHE A 66 11.12 4.51 -6.50
N ALA A 67 10.66 5.76 -6.62
CA ALA A 67 10.82 6.59 -7.82
C ALA A 67 12.17 7.31 -7.84
#